data_AF-A0A9D7CHZ2-F1
#
_entry.id   AF-A0A9D7CHZ2-F1
#
_cell.length_a   1.000
_cell.length_b   1.000
_cell.length_c   1.000
_cell.angle_alpha   90.00
_cell.angle_beta   90.00
_cell.angle_gamma   90.00
#
_symmetry.space_group_name_H-M   'P 1'
#
loop_
_entity.id
_entity.type
_entity.pdbx_description
1 polymer ?
#
loop_
_entity_poly.entity_id
_entity_poly.type
_entity_poly.pdbx_seq_one_letter_code
_entity_poly.pdbx_strand_id
1 'polypeptide(L)'
;MIKQELFHHVVSDLRVSIGVAHEYATLRAAGLLRLLLLYDMPLVTQVNREFRIPILFRIGMHRDSPGAMVGRGTSGAWSVVDAFEPDAAYPGVVPEEVKLDKFLKLVVMVTHGHDQNVHDLIRHIAYVNGVIHAGSPTDDRDKALASTRSFMREGAKPGGGRTLAAIGRVVLRAIEPLHAAVLSKYARPHGEHRRRSVPPST
;
A
#
# COMPACT_ATOMS: atom_id res chain seq x y z
N MET A 1 -21.78 4.06 -6.86
CA MET A 1 -20.49 3.61 -7.42
C MET A 1 -20.34 2.11 -7.15
N ILE A 2 -20.09 1.32 -8.19
CA ILE A 2 -19.87 -0.13 -8.05
C ILE A 2 -18.44 -0.41 -7.55
N LYS A 3 -18.20 -1.54 -6.89
CA LYS A 3 -16.92 -1.82 -6.19
C LYS A 3 -15.71 -1.80 -7.13
N GLN A 4 -15.90 -2.26 -8.36
CA GLN A 4 -14.87 -2.32 -9.39
C GLN A 4 -14.49 -0.92 -9.92
N GLU A 5 -15.46 -0.04 -10.06
CA GLU A 5 -15.26 1.38 -10.43
C GLU A 5 -14.49 2.11 -9.33
N LEU A 6 -14.91 1.93 -8.06
CA LEU A 6 -14.17 2.45 -6.91
C LEU A 6 -12.73 1.93 -6.89
N PHE A 7 -12.54 0.62 -7.09
CA PHE A 7 -11.21 0.02 -7.13
C PHE A 7 -10.33 0.62 -8.23
N HIS A 8 -10.86 0.79 -9.44
CA HIS A 8 -10.13 1.46 -10.51
C HIS A 8 -9.71 2.88 -10.12
N HIS A 9 -10.63 3.70 -9.60
CA HIS A 9 -10.32 5.07 -9.17
C HIS A 9 -9.26 5.10 -8.07
N VAL A 10 -9.38 4.21 -7.07
CA VAL A 10 -8.42 4.10 -5.98
C VAL A 10 -7.03 3.71 -6.47
N VAL A 11 -6.93 2.77 -7.42
CA VAL A 11 -5.65 2.37 -8.02
C VAL A 11 -5.03 3.53 -8.81
N SER A 12 -5.81 4.23 -9.63
CA SER A 12 -5.36 5.38 -10.40
C SER A 12 -4.89 6.52 -9.48
N ASP A 13 -5.68 6.84 -8.46
CA ASP A 13 -5.36 7.87 -7.48
C ASP A 13 -4.12 7.52 -6.67
N LEU A 14 -3.93 6.23 -6.34
CA LEU A 14 -2.75 5.78 -5.60
C LEU A 14 -1.49 5.96 -6.46
N ARG A 15 -1.53 5.59 -7.75
CA ARG A 15 -0.42 5.80 -8.70
C ARG A 15 0.02 7.26 -8.73
N VAL A 16 -0.93 8.19 -8.82
CA VAL A 16 -0.64 9.63 -8.80
C VAL A 16 -0.05 10.04 -7.45
N SER A 17 -0.69 9.64 -6.35
CA SER A 17 -0.33 10.10 -5.00
C SER A 17 1.08 9.66 -4.57
N ILE A 18 1.52 8.46 -4.93
CA ILE A 18 2.87 8.00 -4.56
C ILE A 18 3.97 8.61 -5.42
N GLY A 19 3.65 9.06 -6.63
CA GLY A 19 4.58 9.72 -7.55
C GLY A 19 4.91 11.15 -7.18
N VAL A 20 4.08 11.79 -6.34
CA VAL A 20 4.27 13.18 -5.93
C VAL A 20 5.00 13.27 -4.58
N ALA A 21 5.90 14.24 -4.45
CA ALA A 21 6.77 14.42 -3.28
C ALA A 21 6.35 15.56 -2.35
N HIS A 22 5.15 15.48 -1.78
CA HIS A 22 4.72 16.37 -0.69
C HIS A 22 3.83 15.65 0.33
N GLU A 23 3.64 16.30 1.49
CA GLU A 23 2.94 15.75 2.64
C GLU A 23 1.52 15.29 2.30
N TYR A 24 0.69 16.18 1.73
CA TYR A 24 -0.70 15.84 1.37
C TYR A 24 -0.84 14.60 0.47
N ALA A 25 0.07 14.41 -0.50
CA ALA A 25 0.06 13.22 -1.36
C ALA A 25 0.40 11.94 -0.58
N THR A 26 1.26 12.04 0.43
CA THR A 26 1.58 10.94 1.35
C THR A 26 0.36 10.56 2.19
N LEU A 27 -0.38 11.54 2.69
CA LEU A 27 -1.63 11.32 3.45
C LEU A 27 -2.69 10.63 2.59
N ARG A 28 -2.88 11.15 1.37
CA ARG A 28 -3.81 10.58 0.40
C ARG A 28 -3.44 9.14 0.07
N ALA A 29 -2.15 8.87 -0.20
CA ALA A 29 -1.66 7.51 -0.44
C ALA A 29 -1.95 6.57 0.73
N ALA A 30 -1.74 6.99 1.98
CA ALA A 30 -2.04 6.18 3.16
C ALA A 30 -3.53 5.85 3.27
N GLY A 31 -4.41 6.83 3.03
CA GLY A 31 -5.86 6.61 3.02
C GLY A 31 -6.30 5.61 1.95
N LEU A 32 -5.74 5.70 0.74
CA LEU A 32 -6.02 4.79 -0.37
C LEU A 32 -5.50 3.37 -0.09
N LEU A 33 -4.28 3.24 0.44
CA LEU A 33 -3.70 1.95 0.85
C LEU A 33 -4.52 1.28 1.94
N ARG A 34 -5.01 2.07 2.90
CA ARG A 34 -5.90 1.58 3.95
C ARG A 34 -7.21 1.05 3.35
N LEU A 35 -7.82 1.79 2.42
CA LEU A 35 -9.03 1.34 1.73
C LEU A 35 -8.81 0.03 0.97
N LEU A 36 -7.65 -0.11 0.32
CA LEU A 36 -7.28 -1.30 -0.42
C LEU A 36 -7.04 -2.51 0.48
N LEU A 37 -6.39 -2.34 1.64
CA LEU A 37 -5.72 -3.44 2.35
C LEU A 37 -6.19 -3.71 3.79
N LEU A 38 -6.70 -2.71 4.52
CA LEU A 38 -6.78 -2.81 6.00
C LEU A 38 -8.20 -2.90 6.60
N TYR A 39 -9.27 -2.65 5.84
CA TYR A 39 -10.63 -2.83 6.37
C TYR A 39 -10.96 -4.30 6.66
N ASP A 40 -11.96 -4.57 7.50
CA ASP A 40 -12.45 -5.95 7.78
C ASP A 40 -12.75 -6.74 6.50
N MET A 41 -13.17 -6.01 5.45
CA MET A 41 -13.28 -6.50 4.09
C MET A 41 -12.49 -5.57 3.16
N PRO A 42 -11.19 -5.80 2.93
CA PRO A 42 -10.36 -4.94 2.10
C PRO A 42 -10.91 -4.84 0.68
N LEU A 43 -10.84 -3.66 0.04
CA LEU A 43 -11.42 -3.47 -1.30
C LEU A 43 -10.81 -4.45 -2.32
N VAL A 44 -9.50 -4.74 -2.20
CA VAL A 44 -8.83 -5.73 -3.04
C VAL A 44 -9.46 -7.11 -2.90
N THR A 45 -9.76 -7.55 -1.69
CA THR A 45 -10.41 -8.84 -1.40
C THR A 45 -11.83 -8.85 -1.94
N GLN A 46 -12.58 -7.76 -1.75
CA GLN A 46 -13.96 -7.66 -2.24
C GLN A 46 -14.06 -7.80 -3.76
N VAL A 47 -13.18 -7.12 -4.50
CA VAL A 47 -13.14 -7.18 -5.97
C VAL A 47 -12.60 -8.53 -6.44
N ASN A 48 -11.55 -9.04 -5.80
CA ASN A 48 -10.91 -10.29 -6.20
C ASN A 48 -11.77 -11.55 -5.93
N ARG A 49 -12.87 -11.46 -5.17
CA ARG A 49 -13.82 -12.59 -5.01
C ARG A 49 -14.34 -13.10 -6.34
N GLU A 50 -14.50 -12.19 -7.30
CA GLU A 50 -15.02 -12.50 -8.63
C GLU A 50 -13.94 -13.12 -9.54
N PHE A 51 -12.74 -12.52 -9.55
CA PHE A 51 -11.66 -12.89 -10.47
C PHE A 51 -10.77 -14.02 -9.94
N ARG A 52 -10.68 -14.17 -8.62
CA ARG A 52 -9.89 -15.19 -7.91
C ARG A 52 -8.42 -15.24 -8.34
N ILE A 53 -7.85 -14.09 -8.66
CA ILE A 53 -6.46 -13.97 -9.09
C ILE A 53 -5.56 -14.07 -7.85
N PRO A 54 -4.52 -14.92 -7.84
CA PRO A 54 -3.54 -14.94 -6.76
C PRO A 54 -2.84 -13.58 -6.66
N ILE A 55 -2.83 -12.99 -5.46
CA ILE A 55 -2.13 -11.73 -5.18
C ILE A 55 -0.95 -12.05 -4.26
N LEU A 56 0.25 -11.83 -4.78
CA LEU A 56 1.51 -11.99 -4.06
C LEU A 56 2.28 -10.68 -4.10
N PHE A 57 2.78 -10.26 -2.94
CA PHE A 57 3.57 -9.05 -2.80
C PHE A 57 5.04 -9.40 -2.90
N ARG A 58 5.66 -9.03 -4.02
CA ARG A 58 7.10 -9.14 -4.22
C ARG A 58 7.80 -7.99 -3.51
N ILE A 59 8.54 -8.30 -2.46
CA ILE A 59 9.21 -7.34 -1.58
C ILE A 59 10.73 -7.46 -1.70
N GLY A 60 11.44 -6.36 -1.46
CA GLY A 60 12.88 -6.32 -1.27
C GLY A 60 13.25 -6.50 0.20
N MET A 61 13.98 -5.53 0.74
CA MET A 61 14.46 -5.54 2.12
C MET A 61 13.32 -5.31 3.13
N HIS A 62 13.41 -5.94 4.28
CA HIS A 62 12.65 -5.67 5.50
C HIS A 62 13.55 -5.92 6.71
N ARG A 63 13.06 -5.68 7.93
CA ARG A 63 13.85 -5.76 9.18
C ARG A 63 14.70 -7.02 9.31
N ASP A 64 14.14 -8.16 8.94
CA ASP A 64 14.76 -9.48 9.13
C ASP A 64 15.56 -9.93 7.89
N SER A 65 15.62 -9.09 6.85
CA SER A 65 16.51 -9.33 5.72
C SER A 65 17.97 -9.18 6.16
N PRO A 66 18.91 -10.00 5.65
CA PRO A 66 20.33 -9.91 6.01
C PRO A 66 20.93 -8.50 5.87
N GLY A 67 20.52 -7.73 4.85
CA GLY A 67 21.00 -6.35 4.63
C GLY A 67 20.50 -5.32 5.65
N ALA A 68 19.41 -5.58 6.36
CA ALA A 68 18.86 -4.66 7.35
C ALA A 68 19.68 -4.62 8.65
N MET A 69 20.52 -5.62 8.92
CA MET A 69 21.40 -5.64 10.09
C MET A 69 22.56 -4.65 9.98
N VAL A 70 23.05 -4.40 8.77
CA VAL A 70 24.21 -3.50 8.51
C VAL A 70 23.83 -2.02 8.67
N GLY A 71 22.56 -1.68 8.42
CA GLY A 71 22.05 -0.29 8.50
C GLY A 71 21.55 0.16 9.87
N ARG A 72 21.55 -0.71 10.89
CA ARG A 72 21.17 -0.34 12.26
C ARG A 72 22.33 0.39 12.95
N GLY A 73 22.52 1.66 12.63
CA GLY A 73 23.32 2.54 13.47
C GLY A 73 22.79 2.58 14.91
N THR A 74 23.58 3.14 15.84
CA THR A 74 23.23 3.27 17.26
C THR A 74 22.08 4.25 17.55
N SER A 75 21.50 4.88 16.52
CA SER A 75 20.66 6.08 16.61
C SER A 75 19.18 5.83 16.97
N GLY A 76 18.78 4.62 17.35
CA GLY A 76 17.41 4.33 17.81
C GLY A 76 16.28 4.48 16.76
N ALA A 77 16.60 4.87 15.52
CA ALA A 77 15.68 5.00 14.40
C ALA A 77 16.26 4.37 13.12
N TRP A 78 15.45 3.60 12.39
CA TRP A 78 15.80 2.92 11.15
C TRP A 78 14.57 2.80 10.25
N SER A 79 14.75 2.85 8.92
CA SER A 79 13.66 2.69 7.96
C SER A 79 14.16 2.06 6.67
N VAL A 80 13.37 1.17 6.08
CA VAL A 80 13.72 0.46 4.85
C VAL A 80 13.70 1.38 3.61
N VAL A 81 12.92 2.46 3.64
CA VAL A 81 12.76 3.42 2.54
C VAL A 81 12.47 2.72 1.19
N ASP A 82 13.13 3.14 0.11
CA ASP A 82 12.93 2.59 -1.22
C ASP A 82 13.42 1.13 -1.36
N ALA A 83 14.29 0.64 -0.47
CA ALA A 83 14.79 -0.73 -0.55
C ALA A 83 13.72 -1.79 -0.24
N PHE A 84 12.52 -1.39 0.23
CA PHE A 84 11.37 -2.28 0.31
C PHE A 84 10.87 -2.74 -1.07
N GLU A 85 11.11 -1.94 -2.10
CA GLU A 85 10.86 -2.30 -3.47
C GLU A 85 12.03 -3.14 -4.01
N PRO A 86 11.77 -4.31 -4.61
CA PRO A 86 12.82 -5.23 -5.04
C PRO A 86 13.77 -4.60 -6.08
N ASP A 87 13.22 -3.79 -6.99
CA ASP A 87 13.99 -3.17 -8.08
C ASP A 87 14.84 -1.97 -7.60
N ALA A 88 14.58 -1.47 -6.39
CA ALA A 88 15.31 -0.39 -5.75
C ALA A 88 16.16 -0.86 -4.55
N ALA A 89 16.18 -2.18 -4.30
CA ALA A 89 16.97 -2.78 -3.23
C ALA A 89 18.46 -2.84 -3.61
N TYR A 90 19.32 -2.89 -2.59
CA TYR A 90 20.76 -3.04 -2.80
C TYR A 90 21.11 -4.36 -3.51
N PRO A 91 22.19 -4.40 -4.31
CA PRO A 91 22.69 -5.63 -4.89
C PRO A 91 22.88 -6.73 -3.84
N GLY A 92 22.38 -7.93 -4.11
CA GLY A 92 22.45 -9.08 -3.20
C GLY A 92 21.22 -9.27 -2.30
N VAL A 93 20.25 -8.35 -2.30
CA VAL A 93 18.93 -8.61 -1.70
C VAL A 93 18.15 -9.54 -2.62
N VAL A 94 17.79 -10.73 -2.13
CA VAL A 94 16.93 -11.67 -2.84
C VAL A 94 15.47 -11.30 -2.56
N PRO A 95 14.66 -10.94 -3.58
CA PRO A 95 13.26 -10.61 -3.35
C PRO A 95 12.46 -11.79 -2.80
N GLU A 96 11.54 -11.52 -1.89
CA GLU A 96 10.60 -12.49 -1.35
C GLU A 96 9.19 -12.23 -1.91
N GLU A 97 8.41 -13.28 -2.14
CA GLU A 97 6.98 -13.16 -2.44
C GLU A 97 6.14 -13.61 -1.24
N VAL A 98 5.26 -12.73 -0.76
CA VAL A 98 4.46 -12.98 0.44
C VAL A 98 2.98 -12.74 0.20
N LYS A 99 2.13 -13.42 0.97
CA LYS A 99 0.68 -13.17 1.01
C LYS A 99 0.36 -11.93 1.86
N LEU A 100 -0.85 -11.37 1.70
CA LEU A 100 -1.32 -10.16 2.39
C LEU A 100 -1.07 -10.19 3.91
N ASP A 101 -1.45 -11.27 4.58
CA ASP A 101 -1.32 -11.37 6.05
C ASP A 101 0.14 -11.26 6.53
N LYS A 102 1.08 -11.84 5.77
CA LYS A 102 2.51 -11.72 6.06
C LYS A 102 3.01 -10.34 5.67
N PHE A 103 2.62 -9.85 4.49
CA PHE A 103 2.97 -8.51 4.00
C PHE A 103 2.68 -7.41 5.03
N LEU A 104 1.47 -7.42 5.60
CA LEU A 104 1.04 -6.45 6.58
C LEU A 104 1.83 -6.50 7.90
N LYS A 105 2.45 -7.63 8.22
CA LYS A 105 3.23 -7.84 9.45
C LYS A 105 4.73 -7.56 9.29
N LEU A 106 5.20 -7.30 8.08
CA LEU A 106 6.62 -7.01 7.84
C LEU A 106 7.02 -5.70 8.50
N VAL A 107 8.08 -5.74 9.32
CA VAL A 107 8.64 -4.55 9.95
C VAL A 107 9.47 -3.76 8.92
N VAL A 108 9.06 -2.52 8.70
CA VAL A 108 9.62 -1.62 7.68
C VAL A 108 10.28 -0.38 8.27
N MET A 109 10.04 -0.13 9.56
CA MET A 109 10.61 1.00 10.29
C MET A 109 10.75 0.65 11.76
N VAL A 110 11.76 1.21 12.41
CA VAL A 110 11.96 1.16 13.86
C VAL A 110 12.15 2.61 14.32
N THR A 111 11.41 3.03 15.33
CA THR A 111 11.52 4.37 15.92
C THR A 111 11.49 4.27 17.44
N HIS A 112 12.49 4.84 18.12
CA HIS A 112 12.63 4.78 19.58
C HIS A 112 12.56 3.34 20.13
N GLY A 113 13.14 2.37 19.41
CA GLY A 113 13.10 0.95 19.79
C GLY A 113 11.76 0.24 19.53
N HIS A 114 10.75 0.93 18.98
CA HIS A 114 9.48 0.33 18.62
C HIS A 114 9.45 -0.05 17.13
N ASP A 115 9.08 -1.30 16.87
CA ASP A 115 8.87 -1.79 15.52
C ASP A 115 7.57 -1.28 14.93
N GLN A 116 7.65 -0.85 13.68
CA GLN A 116 6.53 -0.41 12.87
C GLN A 116 6.45 -1.30 11.64
N ASN A 117 5.37 -2.08 11.55
CA ASN A 117 5.08 -2.90 10.39
C ASN A 117 4.29 -2.12 9.32
N VAL A 118 4.11 -2.74 8.15
CA VAL A 118 3.35 -2.16 7.03
C VAL A 118 1.95 -1.72 7.46
N HIS A 119 1.23 -2.56 8.22
CA HIS A 119 -0.10 -2.23 8.72
C HIS A 119 -0.07 -0.98 9.61
N ASP A 120 0.83 -0.93 10.58
CA ASP A 120 0.94 0.15 11.56
C ASP A 120 1.33 1.46 10.88
N LEU A 121 2.25 1.43 9.92
CA LEU A 121 2.65 2.61 9.15
C LEU A 121 1.50 3.19 8.32
N ILE A 122 0.78 2.34 7.58
CA ILE A 122 -0.39 2.76 6.78
C ILE A 122 -1.45 3.35 7.71
N ARG A 123 -1.78 2.63 8.80
CA ARG A 123 -2.80 3.05 9.77
C ARG A 123 -2.43 4.38 10.40
N HIS A 124 -1.20 4.52 10.90
CA HIS A 124 -0.73 5.70 11.56
C HIS A 124 -0.77 6.92 10.64
N ILE A 125 -0.21 6.85 9.43
CA ILE A 125 -0.21 7.99 8.50
C ILE A 125 -1.63 8.36 8.08
N ALA A 126 -2.50 7.37 7.83
CA ALA A 126 -3.88 7.60 7.42
C ALA A 126 -4.74 8.25 8.52
N TYR A 127 -4.51 7.91 9.79
CA TYR A 127 -5.28 8.45 10.91
C TYR A 127 -4.68 9.74 11.50
N VAL A 128 -3.37 9.73 11.78
CA VAL A 128 -2.71 10.76 12.61
C VAL A 128 -2.39 12.03 11.83
N ASN A 129 -2.14 11.92 10.52
CA ASN A 129 -1.82 13.08 9.70
C ASN A 129 -2.91 13.42 8.66
N GLY A 130 -3.89 12.53 8.42
CA GLY A 130 -4.82 12.62 7.29
C GLY A 130 -5.93 13.68 7.41
N VAL A 131 -6.62 13.80 8.54
CA VAL A 131 -7.75 14.74 8.73
C VAL A 131 -7.98 15.12 10.20
N ILE A 132 -7.51 14.35 11.18
CA ILE A 132 -7.96 14.50 12.57
C ILE A 132 -6.78 14.26 13.51
N HIS A 133 -6.11 15.33 13.94
CA HIS A 133 -5.72 15.51 15.34
C HIS A 133 -5.53 17.01 15.67
N ALA A 134 -6.68 17.65 15.87
CA ALA A 134 -6.96 18.45 17.08
C ALA A 134 -7.29 17.52 18.28
N GLY A 135 -6.66 16.34 18.35
CA GLY A 135 -6.78 15.33 19.40
C GLY A 135 -5.38 14.88 19.85
N SER A 136 -5.28 14.15 20.97
CA SER A 136 -4.01 13.69 21.53
C SER A 136 -3.78 12.19 21.26
N PRO A 137 -2.55 11.75 20.92
CA PRO A 137 -2.22 10.33 20.76
C PRO A 137 -2.69 9.49 21.95
N THR A 138 -3.34 8.35 21.70
CA THR A 138 -4.03 7.59 22.76
C THR A 138 -3.23 6.40 23.31
N ASP A 139 -2.27 5.87 22.54
CA ASP A 139 -1.37 4.79 22.98
C ASP A 139 0.11 5.15 22.80
N ASP A 140 1.00 4.38 23.43
CA ASP A 140 2.43 4.69 23.46
C ASP A 140 3.13 4.50 22.11
N ARG A 141 2.58 3.67 21.20
CA ARG A 141 3.09 3.55 19.83
C ARG A 141 2.75 4.79 19.03
N ASP A 142 1.52 5.27 19.14
CA ASP A 142 1.06 6.52 18.50
C ASP A 142 1.83 7.73 19.03
N LYS A 143 2.17 7.77 20.33
CA LYS A 143 3.03 8.82 20.89
C LYS A 143 4.46 8.78 20.33
N ALA A 144 5.05 7.59 20.17
CA ALA A 144 6.41 7.43 19.62
C ALA A 144 6.50 7.81 18.14
N LEU A 145 5.44 7.58 17.37
CA LEU A 145 5.35 8.08 15.99
C LEU A 145 5.01 9.58 15.94
N ALA A 146 4.17 10.09 16.84
CA ALA A 146 3.86 11.52 16.91
C ALA A 146 5.08 12.38 17.30
N SER A 147 6.00 11.86 18.14
CA SER A 147 7.28 12.52 18.43
C SER A 147 8.21 12.59 17.20
N THR A 148 7.92 11.80 16.17
CA THR A 148 8.62 11.78 14.88
C THR A 148 8.11 12.88 13.92
N ARG A 149 7.16 13.73 14.33
CA ARG A 149 6.69 14.90 13.55
C ARG A 149 7.83 15.85 13.15
N SER A 150 8.90 15.94 13.93
CA SER A 150 10.12 16.70 13.59
C SER A 150 10.86 16.12 12.38
N PHE A 151 10.85 14.79 12.19
CA PHE A 151 11.44 14.16 11.01
C PHE A 151 10.67 14.48 9.72
N MET A 152 9.39 14.88 9.80
CA MET A 152 8.55 15.14 8.62
C MET A 152 8.67 16.55 8.05
N ARG A 153 9.34 17.48 8.75
CA ARG A 153 9.28 18.93 8.44
C ARG A 153 10.40 19.48 7.56
N GLU A 154 11.46 18.73 7.26
CA GLU A 154 12.58 19.24 6.46
C GLU A 154 12.64 18.62 5.06
N GLY A 155 12.05 19.30 4.07
CA GLY A 155 12.50 19.38 2.67
C GLY A 155 12.63 18.12 1.79
N ALA A 156 12.62 16.92 2.37
CA ALA A 156 12.73 15.62 1.74
C ALA A 156 11.72 14.69 2.41
N LYS A 157 11.14 13.72 1.67
CA LYS A 157 10.21 12.75 2.28
C LYS A 157 10.92 12.10 3.49
N PRO A 158 10.45 12.26 4.75
CA PRO A 158 10.93 11.48 5.89
C PRO A 158 10.95 9.98 5.55
N GLY A 159 11.77 9.19 6.24
CA GLY A 159 11.87 7.74 6.03
C GLY A 159 10.52 7.03 5.94
N GLY A 160 9.53 7.46 6.75
CA GLY A 160 8.15 6.95 6.71
C GLY A 160 7.41 7.25 5.40
N GLY A 161 7.54 8.46 4.84
CA GLY A 161 6.90 8.83 3.56
C GLY A 161 7.51 8.13 2.35
N ARG A 162 8.85 7.95 2.33
CA ARG A 162 9.53 7.14 1.29
C ARG A 162 9.12 5.67 1.39
N THR A 163 9.10 5.12 2.61
CA THR A 163 8.66 3.75 2.87
C THR A 163 7.21 3.54 2.43
N LEU A 164 6.30 4.47 2.74
CA LEU A 164 4.90 4.38 2.30
C LEU A 164 4.78 4.40 0.77
N ALA A 165 5.57 5.23 0.09
CA ALA A 165 5.59 5.25 -1.37
C ALA A 165 6.09 3.92 -1.95
N ALA A 166 7.15 3.33 -1.36
CA ALA A 166 7.67 2.02 -1.75
C ALA A 166 6.63 0.90 -1.53
N ILE A 167 5.94 0.91 -0.38
CA ILE A 167 4.79 0.03 -0.09
C ILE A 167 3.73 0.18 -1.18
N GLY A 168 3.38 1.42 -1.54
CA GLY A 168 2.42 1.70 -2.61
C GLY A 168 2.81 1.11 -3.95
N ARG A 169 4.08 1.22 -4.35
CA ARG A 169 4.58 0.61 -5.60
C ARG A 169 4.53 -0.91 -5.58
N VAL A 170 4.88 -1.54 -4.46
CA VAL A 170 4.75 -3.00 -4.27
C VAL A 170 3.29 -3.44 -4.38
N VAL A 171 2.37 -2.70 -3.73
CA VAL A 171 0.93 -3.00 -3.78
C VAL A 171 0.38 -2.87 -5.19
N LEU A 172 0.71 -1.79 -5.90
CA LEU A 172 0.26 -1.56 -7.28
C LEU A 172 0.73 -2.70 -8.21
N ARG A 173 1.99 -3.12 -8.10
CA ARG A 173 2.50 -4.28 -8.88
C ARG A 173 1.74 -5.56 -8.54
N ALA A 174 1.51 -5.84 -7.25
CA ALA A 174 0.83 -7.05 -6.81
C ALA A 174 -0.63 -7.14 -7.30
N ILE A 175 -1.31 -6.00 -7.42
CA ILE A 175 -2.73 -5.94 -7.83
C ILE A 175 -2.92 -5.64 -9.33
N GLU A 176 -1.84 -5.41 -10.09
CA GLU A 176 -1.92 -5.09 -11.52
C GLU A 176 -2.72 -6.12 -12.32
N PRO A 177 -2.53 -7.45 -12.13
CA PRO A 177 -3.31 -8.44 -12.88
C PRO A 177 -4.81 -8.35 -12.58
N LEU A 178 -5.18 -8.04 -11.33
CA LEU A 178 -6.57 -7.81 -10.93
C LEU A 178 -7.12 -6.53 -11.57
N HIS A 179 -6.34 -5.46 -11.58
CA HIS A 179 -6.75 -4.20 -12.20
C HIS A 179 -6.98 -4.34 -13.70
N ALA A 180 -6.08 -5.03 -14.40
CA ALA A 180 -6.23 -5.34 -15.82
C ALA A 180 -7.48 -6.19 -16.10
N ALA A 181 -7.76 -7.21 -15.27
CA ALA A 181 -8.95 -8.05 -15.41
C ALA A 181 -10.26 -7.26 -15.21
N VAL A 182 -10.28 -6.36 -14.22
CA VAL A 182 -11.39 -5.41 -14.02
C VAL A 182 -11.60 -4.57 -15.27
N LEU A 183 -10.56 -3.87 -15.74
CA LEU A 183 -10.68 -3.01 -16.92
C LEU A 183 -11.12 -3.77 -18.17
N SER A 184 -10.58 -4.97 -18.42
CA SER A 184 -10.96 -5.81 -19.57
C SER A 184 -12.44 -6.19 -19.53
N LYS A 185 -12.97 -6.50 -18.34
CA LYS A 185 -14.40 -6.85 -18.18
C LYS A 185 -15.30 -5.66 -18.49
N TYR A 186 -14.95 -4.44 -18.06
CA TYR A 186 -15.77 -3.24 -18.27
C TYR A 186 -15.54 -2.54 -19.61
N ALA A 187 -14.43 -2.82 -20.30
CA ALA A 187 -14.21 -2.40 -21.69
C ALA A 187 -15.08 -3.18 -22.69
N ARG A 188 -15.57 -4.36 -22.30
CA ARG A 188 -16.59 -5.09 -23.08
C ARG A 188 -17.96 -4.52 -22.71
N PRO A 189 -18.69 -3.85 -23.63
CA PRO A 189 -19.98 -3.27 -23.30
C PRO A 189 -20.93 -4.36 -22.78
N HIS A 190 -21.67 -4.05 -21.72
CA HIS A 190 -22.79 -4.84 -21.18
C HIS A 190 -23.98 -4.88 -22.16
N GLY A 191 -23.76 -5.31 -23.41
CA GLY A 191 -24.67 -5.11 -24.52
C GLY A 191 -24.68 -6.23 -25.55
N GLU A 192 -24.52 -7.49 -25.14
CA GLU A 192 -24.88 -8.66 -25.98
C GLU A 192 -25.68 -9.68 -25.16
N HIS A 193 -26.83 -9.26 -24.63
CA HIS A 193 -27.89 -10.21 -24.32
C HIS A 193 -28.63 -10.57 -25.61
N ARG A 194 -28.26 -11.74 -26.16
CA ARG A 194 -29.05 -12.62 -27.04
C ARG A 194 -30.19 -11.92 -27.81
N ARG A 195 -29.92 -11.52 -29.07
CA ARG A 195 -30.96 -11.65 -30.09
C ARG A 195 -31.18 -13.14 -30.31
N ARG A 196 -32.20 -13.72 -29.67
CA ARG A 196 -32.76 -14.99 -30.13
C ARG A 196 -33.26 -14.74 -31.54
N SER A 197 -32.62 -15.36 -32.52
CA SER A 197 -33.17 -15.52 -33.86
C SER A 197 -34.51 -16.23 -33.72
N VAL A 198 -35.59 -15.52 -34.03
CA VAL A 198 -36.89 -16.14 -34.31
C VAL A 198 -36.73 -16.79 -35.68
N PRO A 199 -36.89 -18.12 -35.82
CA PRO A 199 -36.91 -18.73 -37.14
C PRO A 199 -38.17 -18.30 -37.89
N PRO A 200 -38.12 -18.08 -39.22
CA PRO A 200 -39.30 -17.73 -39.99
C PRO A 200 -40.26 -18.92 -39.97
N SER A 201 -41.48 -18.67 -39.52
CA SER A 201 -42.61 -19.59 -39.64
C SER A 201 -42.97 -19.77 -41.12
N THR A 202 -42.92 -21.01 -41.58
CA THR A 202 -43.48 -21.53 -42.83
C THR A 202 -45.00 -21.44 -42.85
#